data_AF-B1INL3-F1
#
_entry.id   AF-B1INL3-F1
#
_cell.length_a   1.000
_cell.length_b   1.000
_cell.length_c   1.000
_cell.angle_alpha   90.00
_cell.angle_beta   90.00
_cell.angle_gamma   90.00
#
_symmetry.space_group_name_H-M   'P 1'
#
loop_
_entity.id
_entity.type
_entity.pdbx_description
1 polymer ?
#
loop_
_entity_poly.entity_id
_entity_poly.type
_entity_poly.pdbx_seq_one_letter_code
_entity_poly.pdbx_strand_id
1 'polypeptide(L)'
;MKIILTSKPEFQGYSIEAGKGDNVKHFDHHGQFEHYPSPCNNNQIPVAEENSTIEITHMDADTYVGILRLLGKDLPNIDLEMLEQIDNNGSSICRDKYNKALLYQLGIGRLQRDLKIPRVSEERVDVTNIIEEILKYSTEKIIKIGEKVQESSEKAYIDCVRSKKENKILFSINAQNNLNPSRAYEDNYDIVVVYRQHYKTITIYANPRSKFMFAGKTIAGIKFDGHPQACGSPRGVEMTEAQALKVWEEI
;
A
#
# COMPACT_ATOMS: atom_id res chain seq x y z
N MET A 1 -14.96 -14.45 -16.15
CA MET A 1 -15.20 -13.79 -14.84
C MET A 1 -15.02 -12.31 -15.00
N LYS A 2 -15.71 -11.50 -14.20
CA LYS A 2 -15.51 -10.05 -14.16
C LYS A 2 -14.92 -9.65 -12.82
N ILE A 3 -13.96 -8.73 -12.81
CA ILE A 3 -13.36 -8.19 -11.59
C ILE A 3 -13.73 -6.71 -11.52
N ILE A 4 -14.45 -6.34 -10.47
CA ILE A 4 -15.02 -5.00 -10.29
C ILE A 4 -14.33 -4.32 -9.11
N LEU A 5 -13.72 -3.17 -9.37
CA LEU A 5 -13.21 -2.27 -8.34
C LEU A 5 -14.32 -1.29 -7.94
N THR A 6 -14.68 -1.24 -6.65
CA THR A 6 -15.67 -0.30 -6.13
C THR A 6 -15.54 -0.10 -4.62
N SER A 7 -15.93 1.07 -4.11
CA SER A 7 -16.09 1.31 -2.66
C SER A 7 -17.47 0.92 -2.14
N LYS A 8 -18.39 0.45 -3.00
CA LYS A 8 -19.73 -0.03 -2.64
C LYS A 8 -20.01 -1.40 -3.28
N PRO A 9 -19.42 -2.48 -2.76
CA PRO A 9 -19.66 -3.83 -3.25
C PRO A 9 -21.11 -4.26 -3.05
N GLU A 10 -21.63 -5.07 -3.97
CA GLU A 10 -23.01 -5.59 -3.95
C GLU A 10 -23.10 -7.01 -3.39
N PHE A 11 -21.97 -7.70 -3.31
CA PHE A 11 -21.79 -9.05 -2.76
C PHE A 11 -22.65 -10.11 -3.48
N GLN A 12 -22.91 -9.94 -4.77
CA GLN A 12 -23.68 -10.89 -5.58
C GLN A 12 -22.87 -12.11 -6.04
N GLY A 13 -21.54 -11.96 -6.11
CA GLY A 13 -20.60 -13.01 -6.50
C GLY A 13 -19.60 -13.28 -5.38
N TYR A 14 -18.31 -13.21 -5.71
CA TYR A 14 -17.23 -13.27 -4.75
C TYR A 14 -16.75 -11.88 -4.40
N SER A 15 -16.06 -11.76 -3.27
CA SER A 15 -15.32 -10.54 -2.96
C SER A 15 -14.05 -10.80 -2.18
N ILE A 16 -13.02 -10.00 -2.44
CA ILE A 16 -11.74 -9.99 -1.73
C ILE A 16 -11.54 -8.60 -1.13
N GLU A 17 -11.36 -8.53 0.19
CA GLU A 17 -11.09 -7.31 0.97
C GLU A 17 -12.08 -6.18 0.64
N ALA A 18 -13.35 -6.52 0.71
CA ALA A 18 -14.45 -5.69 0.22
C ALA A 18 -15.41 -5.24 1.34
N GLY A 19 -15.01 -5.33 2.60
CA GLY A 19 -15.83 -4.99 3.76
C GLY A 19 -16.83 -6.09 4.15
N LYS A 20 -16.61 -7.33 3.72
CA LYS A 20 -17.42 -8.50 4.10
C LYS A 20 -16.56 -9.76 4.16
N GLY A 21 -16.57 -10.43 5.30
CA GLY A 21 -15.94 -11.74 5.51
C GLY A 21 -16.97 -12.77 5.97
N ASP A 22 -17.15 -13.82 5.16
CA ASP A 22 -17.87 -15.05 5.55
C ASP A 22 -17.05 -16.32 5.30
N ASN A 23 -15.89 -16.19 4.64
CA ASN A 23 -14.97 -17.27 4.32
C ASN A 23 -15.61 -18.40 3.46
N VAL A 24 -16.64 -18.04 2.69
CA VAL A 24 -17.32 -18.91 1.72
C VAL A 24 -17.29 -18.27 0.33
N LYS A 25 -17.76 -17.03 0.22
CA LYS A 25 -17.70 -16.24 -1.03
C LYS A 25 -17.04 -14.87 -0.82
N HIS A 26 -16.97 -14.41 0.42
CA HIS A 26 -16.46 -13.10 0.77
C HIS A 26 -15.30 -13.25 1.75
N PHE A 27 -14.12 -12.81 1.33
CA PHE A 27 -12.87 -13.02 2.05
C PHE A 27 -12.28 -11.67 2.41
N ASP A 28 -12.30 -11.37 3.70
CA ASP A 28 -11.80 -10.12 4.26
C ASP A 28 -11.23 -10.44 5.64
N HIS A 29 -10.16 -9.76 6.02
CA HIS A 29 -9.47 -9.93 7.28
C HIS A 29 -9.22 -8.59 8.00
N HIS A 30 -9.88 -7.51 7.59
CA HIS A 30 -9.72 -6.20 8.20
C HIS A 30 -10.84 -5.89 9.20
N GLY A 31 -10.53 -5.10 10.23
CA GLY A 31 -11.50 -4.60 11.20
C GLY A 31 -12.24 -5.73 11.92
N GLN A 32 -13.57 -5.76 11.82
CA GLN A 32 -14.38 -6.82 12.47
C GLN A 32 -14.11 -8.23 11.93
N PHE A 33 -13.40 -8.34 10.79
CA PHE A 33 -13.09 -9.60 10.13
C PHE A 33 -11.67 -10.11 10.42
N GLU A 34 -10.90 -9.45 11.31
CA GLU A 34 -9.50 -9.81 11.66
C GLU A 34 -9.25 -11.24 12.13
N HIS A 35 -10.31 -11.97 12.50
CA HIS A 35 -10.25 -13.37 12.87
C HIS A 35 -10.24 -14.33 11.68
N TYR A 36 -10.59 -13.85 10.48
CA TYR A 36 -10.47 -14.62 9.25
C TYR A 36 -9.04 -14.52 8.70
N PRO A 37 -8.54 -15.57 8.02
CA PRO A 37 -7.22 -15.53 7.41
C PRO A 37 -7.17 -14.52 6.26
N SER A 38 -6.01 -13.90 6.06
CA SER A 38 -5.80 -13.02 4.92
C SER A 38 -5.96 -13.78 3.59
N PRO A 39 -6.50 -13.15 2.54
CA PRO A 39 -6.64 -13.77 1.23
C PRO A 39 -5.38 -14.46 0.69
N CYS A 40 -4.16 -13.94 0.94
CA CYS A 40 -2.96 -14.63 0.47
C CYS A 40 -2.69 -15.95 1.20
N ASN A 41 -3.04 -16.09 2.48
CA ASN A 41 -2.89 -17.32 3.26
C ASN A 41 -4.19 -18.12 3.44
N ASN A 42 -5.29 -17.67 2.84
CA ASN A 42 -6.56 -18.36 2.95
C ASN A 42 -6.68 -19.52 1.94
N ASN A 43 -6.38 -20.73 2.42
CA ASN A 43 -6.50 -21.96 1.63
C ASN A 43 -7.95 -22.44 1.42
N GLN A 44 -8.94 -21.76 2.00
CA GLN A 44 -10.35 -22.08 1.85
C GLN A 44 -11.02 -21.32 0.70
N ILE A 45 -10.33 -20.33 0.10
CA ILE A 45 -10.81 -19.64 -1.10
C ILE A 45 -10.97 -20.66 -2.24
N PRO A 46 -12.19 -20.89 -2.75
CA PRO A 46 -12.44 -21.85 -3.82
C PRO A 46 -12.04 -21.27 -5.18
N VAL A 47 -12.04 -22.10 -6.21
CA VAL A 47 -12.11 -21.60 -7.59
C VAL A 47 -13.54 -21.13 -7.85
N ALA A 48 -13.69 -19.87 -8.26
CA ALA A 48 -14.98 -19.24 -8.49
C ALA A 48 -15.70 -19.85 -9.69
N GLU A 49 -17.05 -19.84 -9.66
CA GLU A 49 -17.84 -20.35 -10.78
C GLU A 49 -17.59 -19.52 -12.06
N GLU A 50 -17.70 -20.17 -13.22
CA GLU A 50 -17.59 -19.49 -14.51
C GLU A 50 -18.65 -18.37 -14.62
N ASN A 51 -18.26 -17.24 -15.21
CA ASN A 51 -19.09 -16.02 -15.32
C ASN A 51 -19.46 -15.31 -14.00
N SER A 52 -18.88 -15.70 -12.86
CA SER A 52 -19.02 -14.95 -11.62
C SER A 52 -18.32 -13.58 -11.69
N THR A 53 -18.75 -12.70 -10.78
CA THR A 53 -18.12 -11.40 -10.51
C THR A 53 -17.30 -11.49 -9.23
N ILE A 54 -16.11 -10.89 -9.23
CA ILE A 54 -15.25 -10.71 -8.07
C ILE A 54 -15.21 -9.21 -7.77
N GLU A 55 -15.63 -8.81 -6.58
CA GLU A 55 -15.58 -7.41 -6.15
C GLU A 55 -14.41 -7.15 -5.20
N ILE A 56 -13.67 -6.08 -5.45
CA ILE A 56 -12.52 -5.65 -4.64
C ILE A 56 -12.64 -4.16 -4.34
N THR A 57 -12.11 -3.71 -3.20
CA THR A 57 -12.07 -2.26 -2.86
C THR A 57 -10.72 -1.61 -3.14
N HIS A 58 -9.69 -2.42 -3.34
CA HIS A 58 -8.35 -1.98 -3.67
C HIS A 58 -7.61 -3.10 -4.39
N MET A 59 -6.35 -2.85 -4.71
CA MET A 59 -5.48 -3.83 -5.34
C MET A 59 -4.09 -3.69 -4.74
N ASP A 60 -3.73 -4.65 -3.91
CA ASP A 60 -2.36 -4.91 -3.48
C ASP A 60 -2.00 -6.38 -3.71
N ALA A 61 -0.93 -6.84 -3.06
CA ALA A 61 -0.46 -8.20 -3.25
C ALA A 61 -1.31 -9.25 -2.51
N ASP A 62 -1.89 -8.91 -1.36
CA ASP A 62 -2.77 -9.83 -0.65
C ASP A 62 -4.07 -10.02 -1.45
N THR A 63 -4.70 -8.90 -1.86
CA THR A 63 -5.87 -8.93 -2.75
C THR A 63 -5.58 -9.73 -4.02
N TYR A 64 -4.41 -9.51 -4.64
CA TYR A 64 -4.05 -10.18 -5.89
C TYR A 64 -3.92 -11.69 -5.74
N VAL A 65 -3.28 -12.16 -4.66
CA VAL A 65 -3.18 -13.60 -4.41
C VAL A 65 -4.57 -14.19 -4.14
N GLY A 66 -5.45 -13.48 -3.45
CA GLY A 66 -6.86 -13.84 -3.32
C GLY A 66 -7.57 -14.00 -4.67
N ILE A 67 -7.33 -13.08 -5.61
CA ILE A 67 -7.82 -13.19 -6.99
C ILE A 67 -7.23 -14.43 -7.69
N LEU A 68 -5.92 -14.69 -7.58
CA LEU A 68 -5.29 -15.88 -8.18
C LEU A 68 -5.97 -17.18 -7.72
N ARG A 69 -6.29 -17.28 -6.43
CA ARG A 69 -7.02 -18.42 -5.86
C ARG A 69 -8.41 -18.57 -6.48
N LEU A 70 -9.21 -17.49 -6.52
CA LEU A 70 -10.54 -17.49 -7.15
C LEU A 70 -10.48 -17.86 -8.64
N LEU A 71 -9.42 -17.46 -9.34
CA LEU A 71 -9.21 -17.78 -10.75
C LEU A 71 -8.61 -19.19 -10.98
N GLY A 72 -8.28 -19.93 -9.92
CA GLY A 72 -7.61 -21.24 -10.01
C GLY A 72 -6.23 -21.16 -10.66
N LYS A 73 -5.50 -20.06 -10.44
CA LYS A 73 -4.14 -19.85 -10.97
C LYS A 73 -3.08 -20.31 -9.97
N ASP A 74 -1.89 -20.59 -10.51
CA ASP A 74 -0.72 -20.89 -9.68
C ASP A 74 -0.39 -19.70 -8.78
N LEU A 75 -0.13 -19.99 -7.51
CA LEU A 75 0.26 -19.00 -6.53
C LEU A 75 1.75 -18.69 -6.65
N PRO A 76 2.18 -17.47 -6.27
CA PRO A 76 3.59 -17.12 -6.31
C PRO A 76 4.40 -18.02 -5.36
N ASN A 77 5.55 -18.51 -5.84
CA ASN A 77 6.49 -19.28 -5.03
C ASN A 77 7.32 -18.35 -4.13
N ILE A 78 6.66 -17.82 -3.11
CA ILE A 78 7.18 -16.91 -2.09
C ILE A 78 6.63 -17.30 -0.72
N ASP A 79 7.19 -16.73 0.34
CA ASP A 79 6.66 -16.86 1.69
C ASP A 79 5.38 -16.01 1.83
N LEU A 80 4.22 -16.67 1.78
CA LEU A 80 2.92 -16.01 1.90
C LEU A 80 2.63 -15.58 3.34
N GLU A 81 3.18 -16.25 4.36
CA GLU A 81 3.07 -15.80 5.76
C GLU A 81 3.78 -14.46 5.95
N MET A 82 4.98 -14.31 5.37
CA MET A 82 5.67 -13.03 5.36
C MET A 82 4.88 -11.96 4.57
N LEU A 83 4.21 -12.32 3.47
CA LEU A 83 3.38 -11.38 2.71
C LEU A 83 2.24 -10.83 3.57
N GLU A 84 1.50 -11.68 4.25
CA GLU A 84 0.44 -11.29 5.19
C GLU A 84 0.98 -10.44 6.35
N GLN A 85 2.15 -10.78 6.90
CA GLN A 85 2.75 -9.99 7.97
C GLN A 85 3.10 -8.57 7.49
N ILE A 86 3.62 -8.44 6.26
CA ILE A 86 3.94 -7.14 5.66
C ILE A 86 2.66 -6.38 5.35
N ASP A 87 1.61 -7.03 4.88
CA ASP A 87 0.32 -6.39 4.62
C ASP A 87 -0.26 -5.77 5.89
N ASN A 88 -0.38 -6.57 6.95
CA ASN A 88 -0.94 -6.17 8.23
C ASN A 88 -0.13 -5.10 8.99
N ASN A 89 1.21 -5.11 8.86
CA ASN A 89 2.09 -4.31 9.72
C ASN A 89 3.00 -3.33 8.97
N GLY A 90 2.96 -3.36 7.63
CA GLY A 90 3.84 -2.61 6.76
C GLY A 90 5.25 -3.21 6.62
N SER A 91 5.93 -2.81 5.55
CA SER A 91 7.26 -3.34 5.14
C SER A 91 8.39 -3.22 6.15
N SER A 92 8.26 -2.33 7.16
CA SER A 92 9.29 -2.16 8.21
C SER A 92 9.50 -3.40 9.08
N ILE A 93 8.54 -4.34 9.11
CA ILE A 93 8.70 -5.62 9.81
C ILE A 93 9.66 -6.56 9.08
N CYS A 94 9.81 -6.40 7.76
CA CYS A 94 10.71 -7.19 6.93
C CYS A 94 12.12 -6.56 6.92
N ARG A 95 13.00 -7.09 7.76
CA ARG A 95 14.39 -6.61 7.87
C ARG A 95 15.24 -6.96 6.66
N ASP A 96 15.02 -8.14 6.07
CA ASP A 96 15.67 -8.50 4.81
C ASP A 96 15.02 -7.72 3.66
N LYS A 97 15.76 -6.74 3.13
CA LYS A 97 15.30 -5.85 2.05
C LYS A 97 15.13 -6.56 0.73
N TYR A 98 15.73 -7.73 0.56
CA TYR A 98 15.63 -8.52 -0.66
C TYR A 98 14.82 -9.80 -0.46
N ASN A 99 14.05 -9.87 0.64
CA ASN A 99 13.07 -10.93 0.85
C ASN A 99 12.06 -10.95 -0.32
N LYS A 100 11.82 -12.14 -0.88
CA LYS A 100 10.97 -12.29 -2.06
C LYS A 100 9.52 -11.83 -1.85
N ALA A 101 8.96 -11.97 -0.65
CA ALA A 101 7.60 -11.52 -0.35
C ALA A 101 7.50 -9.98 -0.39
N LEU A 102 8.46 -9.30 0.24
CA LEU A 102 8.58 -7.84 0.17
C LEU A 102 8.74 -7.36 -1.28
N LEU A 103 9.67 -7.98 -2.03
CA LEU A 103 9.89 -7.60 -3.42
C LEU A 103 8.66 -7.89 -4.28
N TYR A 104 7.97 -9.01 -4.08
CA TYR A 104 6.74 -9.31 -4.79
C TYR A 104 5.66 -8.24 -4.53
N GLN A 105 5.45 -7.85 -3.28
CA GLN A 105 4.51 -6.79 -2.92
C GLN A 105 4.84 -5.45 -3.58
N LEU A 106 6.11 -5.04 -3.54
CA LEU A 106 6.57 -3.82 -4.21
C LEU A 106 6.38 -3.91 -5.73
N GLY A 107 6.59 -5.10 -6.31
CA GLY A 107 6.36 -5.39 -7.72
C GLY A 107 4.89 -5.23 -8.12
N ILE A 108 3.96 -5.82 -7.35
CA ILE A 108 2.51 -5.65 -7.56
C ILE A 108 2.11 -4.18 -7.44
N GLY A 109 2.54 -3.50 -6.38
CA GLY A 109 2.25 -2.07 -6.21
C GLY A 109 2.80 -1.22 -7.36
N ARG A 110 3.93 -1.60 -7.96
CA ARG A 110 4.47 -0.93 -9.15
C ARG A 110 3.64 -1.21 -10.40
N LEU A 111 3.26 -2.46 -10.64
CA LEU A 111 2.42 -2.86 -11.77
C LEU A 111 1.05 -2.17 -11.71
N GLN A 112 0.43 -2.10 -10.54
CA GLN A 112 -0.81 -1.35 -10.31
C GLN A 112 -0.71 0.08 -10.87
N ARG A 113 0.39 0.78 -10.56
CA ARG A 113 0.62 2.17 -11.03
C ARG A 113 0.93 2.24 -12.51
N ASP A 114 1.82 1.38 -13.01
CA ASP A 114 2.25 1.39 -14.42
C ASP A 114 1.08 1.03 -15.36
N LEU A 115 0.23 0.10 -14.95
CA LEU A 115 -1.00 -0.30 -15.67
C LEU A 115 -2.21 0.61 -15.38
N LYS A 116 -2.03 1.64 -14.53
CA LYS A 116 -3.03 2.65 -14.21
C LYS A 116 -4.35 2.06 -13.70
N ILE A 117 -4.27 1.10 -12.77
CA ILE A 117 -5.47 0.64 -12.05
C ILE A 117 -6.14 1.88 -11.43
N PRO A 118 -7.45 2.09 -11.66
CA PRO A 118 -8.15 3.26 -11.19
C PRO A 118 -8.10 3.33 -9.65
N ARG A 119 -8.20 4.54 -9.12
CA ARG A 119 -8.46 4.69 -7.68
C ARG A 119 -9.90 4.25 -7.42
N VAL A 120 -10.11 3.58 -6.30
CA VAL A 120 -11.44 3.17 -5.87
C VAL A 120 -12.36 4.39 -5.73
N SER A 121 -13.60 4.23 -6.20
CA SER A 121 -14.69 5.18 -6.06
C SER A 121 -16.01 4.43 -5.91
N GLU A 122 -17.10 5.16 -5.72
CA GLU A 122 -18.44 4.52 -5.71
C GLU A 122 -18.83 3.95 -7.07
N GLU A 123 -18.22 4.45 -8.15
CA GLU A 123 -18.42 3.91 -9.49
C GLU A 123 -17.84 2.49 -9.57
N ARG A 124 -18.61 1.59 -10.18
CA ARG A 124 -18.22 0.19 -10.37
C ARG A 124 -17.39 0.11 -11.65
N VAL A 125 -16.08 -0.06 -11.50
CA VAL A 125 -15.16 -0.10 -12.63
C VAL A 125 -14.71 -1.53 -12.90
N ASP A 126 -14.96 -2.01 -14.12
CA ASP A 126 -14.44 -3.29 -14.59
C ASP A 126 -12.93 -3.20 -14.82
N VAL A 127 -12.15 -3.88 -13.98
CA VAL A 127 -10.69 -3.93 -14.04
C VAL A 127 -10.16 -5.28 -14.56
N THR A 128 -11.05 -6.15 -15.08
CA THR A 128 -10.71 -7.51 -15.54
C THR A 128 -9.50 -7.51 -16.48
N ASN A 129 -9.54 -6.70 -17.54
CA ASN A 129 -8.47 -6.64 -18.54
C ASN A 129 -7.14 -6.19 -17.91
N ILE A 130 -7.17 -5.33 -16.89
CA ILE A 130 -5.94 -4.86 -16.24
C ILE A 130 -5.33 -5.99 -15.39
N ILE A 131 -6.17 -6.75 -14.67
CA ILE A 131 -5.71 -7.93 -13.92
C ILE A 131 -5.16 -9.00 -14.88
N GLU A 132 -5.80 -9.20 -16.03
CA GLU A 132 -5.29 -10.09 -17.10
C GLU A 132 -3.92 -9.64 -17.63
N GLU A 133 -3.64 -8.34 -17.71
CA GLU A 133 -2.29 -7.85 -18.02
C GLU A 133 -1.27 -8.19 -16.93
N ILE A 134 -1.65 -8.09 -15.65
CA ILE A 134 -0.76 -8.49 -14.52
C ILE A 134 -0.47 -9.99 -14.59
N LEU A 135 -1.46 -10.83 -14.91
CA LEU A 135 -1.31 -12.28 -15.05
C LEU A 135 -0.27 -12.70 -16.11
N LYS A 136 0.10 -11.82 -17.05
CA LYS A 136 1.16 -12.09 -18.03
C LYS A 136 2.57 -12.02 -17.43
N TYR A 137 2.71 -11.57 -16.18
CA TYR A 137 3.99 -11.47 -15.50
C TYR A 137 4.21 -12.70 -14.62
N SER A 138 5.33 -13.38 -14.80
CA SER A 138 5.73 -14.44 -13.86
C SER A 138 6.10 -13.84 -12.50
N THR A 139 6.03 -14.66 -11.46
CA THR A 139 6.46 -14.32 -10.09
C THR A 139 7.86 -13.72 -10.07
N GLU A 140 8.81 -14.30 -10.82
CA GLU A 140 10.19 -13.82 -10.88
C GLU A 140 10.28 -12.43 -11.54
N LYS A 141 9.44 -12.17 -12.56
CA LYS A 141 9.40 -10.86 -13.20
C LYS A 141 8.81 -9.81 -12.27
N ILE A 142 7.78 -10.14 -11.49
CA ILE A 142 7.19 -9.26 -10.48
C ILE A 142 8.24 -8.95 -9.40
N ILE A 143 8.95 -9.96 -8.89
CA ILE A 143 10.03 -9.78 -7.90
C ILE A 143 11.14 -8.87 -8.45
N LYS A 144 11.57 -9.04 -9.70
CA LYS A 144 12.57 -8.17 -10.35
C LYS A 144 12.11 -6.72 -10.49
N ILE A 145 10.80 -6.49 -10.69
CA ILE A 145 10.23 -5.13 -10.68
C ILE A 145 10.33 -4.56 -9.26
N GLY A 146 9.96 -5.35 -8.25
CA GLY A 146 10.09 -4.99 -6.85
C GLY A 146 11.51 -4.66 -6.42
N GLU A 147 12.50 -5.43 -6.88
CA GLU A 147 13.93 -5.20 -6.63
C GLU A 147 14.35 -3.80 -7.07
N LYS A 148 13.98 -3.39 -8.29
CA LYS A 148 14.25 -2.04 -8.80
C LYS A 148 13.58 -0.94 -7.97
N VAL A 149 12.35 -1.20 -7.50
CA VAL A 149 11.62 -0.27 -6.63
C VAL A 149 12.34 -0.15 -5.29
N GLN A 150 12.78 -1.27 -4.72
CA GLN A 150 13.50 -1.31 -3.45
C GLN A 150 14.85 -0.61 -3.53
N GLU A 151 15.64 -0.88 -4.57
CA GLU A 151 16.91 -0.18 -4.83
C GLU A 151 16.70 1.34 -4.94
N SER A 152 15.68 1.76 -5.68
CA SER A 152 15.30 3.17 -5.81
C SER A 152 14.84 3.77 -4.48
N SER A 153 14.14 3.00 -3.65
CA SER A 153 13.70 3.40 -2.31
C SER A 153 14.89 3.61 -1.37
N GLU A 154 15.80 2.65 -1.28
CA GLU A 154 16.99 2.77 -0.42
C GLU A 154 17.89 3.93 -0.87
N LYS A 155 18.04 4.12 -2.18
CA LYS A 155 18.75 5.29 -2.71
C LYS A 155 18.06 6.59 -2.31
N ALA A 156 16.75 6.68 -2.47
CA ALA A 156 15.99 7.86 -2.06
C ALA A 156 16.08 8.12 -0.55
N TYR A 157 16.10 7.07 0.27
CA TYR A 157 16.27 7.19 1.73
C TYR A 157 17.60 7.84 2.11
N ILE A 158 18.66 7.64 1.32
CA ILE A 158 19.96 8.27 1.57
C ILE A 158 20.00 9.68 0.95
N ASP A 159 19.66 9.78 -0.33
CA ASP A 159 19.92 10.98 -1.14
C ASP A 159 18.90 12.11 -0.91
N CYS A 160 17.70 11.78 -0.44
CA CYS A 160 16.60 12.76 -0.31
C CYS A 160 16.43 13.32 1.10
N VAL A 161 17.29 12.95 2.05
CA VAL A 161 17.30 13.54 3.40
C VAL A 161 17.55 15.04 3.29
N ARG A 162 16.79 15.83 4.05
CA ARG A 162 17.01 17.27 4.21
C ARG A 162 17.37 17.65 5.63
N SER A 163 16.75 17.01 6.61
CA SER A 163 17.01 17.30 8.02
C SER A 163 16.76 16.07 8.87
N LYS A 164 17.56 15.91 9.93
CA LYS A 164 17.48 14.83 10.92
C LYS A 164 17.69 15.45 12.30
N LYS A 165 16.83 15.13 13.27
CA LYS A 165 16.99 15.55 14.66
C LYS A 165 16.23 14.60 15.56
N GLU A 166 16.90 14.08 16.58
CA GLU A 166 16.28 13.18 17.58
C GLU A 166 15.49 12.05 16.88
N ASN A 167 14.19 11.95 17.14
CA ASN A 167 13.30 10.92 16.59
C ASN A 167 12.52 11.36 15.33
N LYS A 168 12.89 12.47 14.67
CA LYS A 168 12.22 12.96 13.46
C LYS A 168 13.17 13.17 12.27
N ILE A 169 12.64 12.93 11.08
CA ILE A 169 13.37 13.05 9.81
C ILE A 169 12.52 13.73 8.73
N LEU A 170 13.16 14.58 7.92
CA LEU A 170 12.56 15.25 6.77
C LEU A 170 13.20 14.76 5.47
N PHE A 171 12.34 14.38 4.53
CA PHE A 171 12.70 14.06 3.15
C PHE A 171 12.10 15.07 2.17
N SER A 172 12.81 15.34 1.08
CA SER A 172 12.26 16.01 -0.10
C SER A 172 12.49 15.14 -1.34
N ILE A 173 11.40 14.70 -1.96
CA ILE A 173 11.44 13.72 -3.05
C ILE A 173 10.77 14.25 -4.34
N ASN A 174 11.29 13.85 -5.49
CA ASN A 174 10.67 14.08 -6.80
C ASN A 174 9.90 12.83 -7.30
N ALA A 175 9.42 12.86 -8.54
CA ALA A 175 8.60 11.78 -9.10
C ALA A 175 9.40 10.48 -9.37
N GLN A 176 10.72 10.55 -9.42
CA GLN A 176 11.61 9.41 -9.70
C GLN A 176 12.04 8.68 -8.42
N ASN A 177 11.81 9.27 -7.25
CA ASN A 177 12.21 8.70 -5.97
C ASN A 177 11.08 7.83 -5.40
N ASN A 178 11.33 6.52 -5.27
CA ASN A 178 10.37 5.58 -4.67
C ASN A 178 10.52 5.47 -3.15
N LEU A 179 10.70 6.59 -2.44
CA LEU A 179 10.91 6.57 -1.00
C LEU A 179 9.78 5.82 -0.27
N ASN A 180 10.14 4.78 0.47
CA ASN A 180 9.30 4.14 1.47
C ASN A 180 9.50 4.85 2.83
N PRO A 181 8.50 5.61 3.35
CA PRO A 181 8.64 6.34 4.61
C PRO A 181 8.90 5.41 5.81
N SER A 182 8.35 4.19 5.78
CA SER A 182 8.47 3.24 6.89
C SER A 182 9.89 2.72 7.12
N ARG A 183 10.77 2.83 6.12
CA ARG A 183 12.20 2.51 6.25
C ARG A 183 12.87 3.31 7.38
N ALA A 184 12.40 4.53 7.64
CA ALA A 184 12.95 5.36 8.70
C ALA A 184 12.72 4.80 10.11
N TYR A 185 11.68 3.98 10.29
CA TYR A 185 11.32 3.41 11.60
C TYR A 185 12.39 2.44 12.09
N GLU A 186 13.11 1.80 11.18
CA GLU A 186 14.24 0.90 11.49
C GLU A 186 15.45 1.66 12.03
N ASP A 187 15.57 2.95 11.70
CA ASP A 187 16.63 3.84 12.15
C ASP A 187 16.17 4.68 13.37
N ASN A 188 15.10 4.24 14.06
CA ASN A 188 14.51 4.85 15.26
C ASN A 188 13.95 6.28 15.04
N TYR A 189 13.54 6.61 13.82
CA TYR A 189 12.74 7.81 13.59
C TYR A 189 11.26 7.48 13.76
N ASP A 190 10.61 8.05 14.76
CA ASP A 190 9.17 7.88 14.97
C ASP A 190 8.33 8.78 14.07
N ILE A 191 8.92 9.85 13.54
CA ILE A 191 8.19 10.88 12.79
C ILE A 191 8.93 11.15 11.48
N VAL A 192 8.22 10.99 10.38
CA VAL A 192 8.74 11.17 9.03
C VAL A 192 7.91 12.22 8.32
N VAL A 193 8.53 13.35 8.00
CA VAL A 193 7.94 14.39 7.15
C VAL A 193 8.47 14.20 5.74
N VAL A 194 7.59 14.17 4.75
CA VAL A 194 7.95 14.03 3.34
C VAL A 194 7.34 15.18 2.55
N TYR A 195 8.19 16.01 1.97
CA TYR A 195 7.80 16.94 0.91
C TYR A 195 7.87 16.24 -0.45
N ARG A 196 6.75 16.21 -1.17
CA ARG A 196 6.64 15.60 -2.50
C ARG A 196 6.62 16.70 -3.56
N GLN A 197 7.77 16.98 -4.17
CA GLN A 197 7.94 18.10 -5.12
C GLN A 197 6.97 18.04 -6.31
N HIS A 198 6.71 16.83 -6.82
CA HIS A 198 5.86 16.61 -7.99
C HIS A 198 4.36 16.79 -7.70
N TYR A 199 3.94 16.64 -6.45
CA TYR A 199 2.56 16.94 -6.03
C TYR A 199 2.44 18.27 -5.30
N LYS A 200 3.57 18.87 -4.91
CA LYS A 200 3.65 20.03 -4.01
C LYS A 200 2.84 19.79 -2.74
N THR A 201 3.02 18.64 -2.10
CA THR A 201 2.33 18.27 -0.87
C THR A 201 3.31 17.91 0.24
N ILE A 202 2.86 18.05 1.48
CA ILE A 202 3.57 17.58 2.66
C ILE A 202 2.79 16.40 3.23
N THR A 203 3.46 15.31 3.57
CA THR A 203 2.86 14.19 4.30
C THR A 203 3.66 13.94 5.57
N ILE A 204 2.96 13.67 6.66
CA ILE A 204 3.55 13.28 7.93
C ILE A 204 3.15 11.82 8.18
N TYR A 205 4.14 10.98 8.42
CA TYR A 205 3.97 9.60 8.85
C TYR A 205 4.53 9.45 10.25
N ALA A 206 3.80 8.75 11.11
CA ALA A 206 4.27 8.32 12.41
C ALA A 206 4.49 6.81 12.41
N ASN A 207 5.52 6.36 13.11
CA ASN A 207 5.74 4.95 13.38
C ASN A 207 4.47 4.38 14.04
N PRO A 208 3.86 3.30 13.52
CA PRO A 208 2.64 2.71 14.08
C PRO A 208 2.76 2.34 15.55
N ARG A 209 3.98 2.03 16.02
CA ARG A 209 4.27 1.70 17.43
C ARG A 209 4.40 2.94 18.33
N SER A 210 4.45 4.13 17.76
CA SER A 210 4.55 5.39 18.50
C SER A 210 3.16 5.94 18.84
N LYS A 211 3.09 6.82 19.84
CA LYS A 211 1.85 7.51 20.25
C LYS A 211 1.52 8.76 19.41
N PHE A 212 2.34 9.08 18.41
CA PHE A 212 2.19 10.33 17.66
C PHE A 212 1.02 10.25 16.70
N MET A 213 0.17 11.28 16.71
CA MET A 213 -0.95 11.42 15.78
C MET A 213 -1.02 12.87 15.32
N PHE A 214 -1.23 13.09 14.02
CA PHE A 214 -1.14 14.41 13.40
C PHE A 214 -2.39 14.78 12.58
N ALA A 215 -3.23 13.82 12.19
CA ALA A 215 -4.50 14.15 11.54
C ALA A 215 -5.38 15.03 12.43
N GLY A 216 -6.04 16.01 11.82
CA GLY A 216 -6.86 17.01 12.49
C GLY A 216 -6.07 18.14 13.17
N LYS A 217 -4.74 18.05 13.25
CA LYS A 217 -3.90 19.08 13.88
C LYS A 217 -3.46 20.15 12.88
N THR A 218 -3.25 21.36 13.39
CA THR A 218 -2.59 22.45 12.66
C THR A 218 -1.14 22.52 13.10
N ILE A 219 -0.21 22.48 12.16
CA ILE A 219 1.24 22.51 12.40
C ILE A 219 1.84 23.52 11.42
N ALA A 220 2.61 24.49 11.90
CA ALA A 220 3.16 25.58 11.09
C ALA A 220 2.09 26.30 10.25
N GLY A 221 0.88 26.43 10.79
CA GLY A 221 -0.28 27.04 10.14
C GLY A 221 -0.99 26.17 9.10
N ILE A 222 -0.60 24.90 8.94
CA ILE A 222 -1.20 23.96 7.97
C ILE A 222 -2.04 22.93 8.72
N LYS A 223 -3.32 22.81 8.37
CA LYS A 223 -4.21 21.75 8.92
C LYS A 223 -3.99 20.44 8.17
N PHE A 224 -3.54 19.42 8.86
CA PHE A 224 -3.33 18.08 8.31
C PHE A 224 -4.58 17.21 8.47
N ASP A 225 -4.85 16.35 7.51
CA ASP A 225 -6.00 15.46 7.51
C ASP A 225 -5.67 14.08 6.90
N GLY A 226 -6.48 13.07 7.20
CA GLY A 226 -6.29 11.67 6.82
C GLY A 226 -6.19 10.72 8.01
N HIS A 227 -5.39 9.67 7.89
CA HIS A 227 -5.22 8.69 8.96
C HIS A 227 -4.46 9.32 10.15
N PRO A 228 -4.82 9.02 11.42
CA PRO A 228 -4.17 9.62 12.59
C PRO A 228 -2.64 9.62 12.57
N GLN A 229 -2.04 8.51 12.13
CA GLN A 229 -0.58 8.32 12.00
C GLN A 229 -0.05 8.51 10.58
N ALA A 230 -0.88 8.84 9.59
CA ALA A 230 -0.46 9.10 8.22
C ALA A 230 -1.38 10.13 7.56
N CYS A 231 -0.98 11.40 7.61
CA CYS A 231 -1.82 12.53 7.20
C CYS A 231 -1.11 13.47 6.22
N GLY A 232 -1.88 14.08 5.33
CA GLY A 232 -1.38 14.97 4.29
C GLY A 232 -1.80 16.42 4.50
N SER A 233 -1.08 17.34 3.87
CA SER A 233 -1.51 18.73 3.69
C SER A 233 -2.84 18.80 2.92
N PRO A 234 -3.60 19.91 3.03
CA PRO A 234 -4.90 20.06 2.37
C PRO A 234 -4.84 19.80 0.85
N ARG A 235 -5.86 19.12 0.32
CA ARG A 235 -5.98 18.87 -1.12
C ARG A 235 -6.15 20.18 -1.89
N GLY A 236 -5.50 20.29 -3.05
CA GLY A 236 -5.60 21.46 -3.92
C GLY A 236 -4.80 22.68 -3.45
N VAL A 237 -4.05 22.57 -2.35
CA VAL A 237 -3.19 23.66 -1.86
C VAL A 237 -1.73 23.25 -2.06
N GLU A 238 -1.00 24.03 -2.84
CA GLU A 238 0.42 23.80 -3.11
C GLU A 238 1.27 24.19 -1.89
N MET A 239 2.13 23.26 -1.47
CA MET A 239 3.11 23.44 -0.41
C MET A 239 4.51 23.65 -1.00
N THR A 240 5.39 24.22 -0.19
CA THR A 240 6.81 24.44 -0.52
C THR A 240 7.73 23.64 0.38
N GLU A 241 8.98 23.43 -0.05
CA GLU A 241 10.00 22.78 0.77
C GLU A 241 10.28 23.56 2.07
N ALA A 242 10.24 24.89 2.01
CA ALA A 242 10.40 25.75 3.18
C ALA A 242 9.25 25.57 4.20
N GLN A 243 8.02 25.38 3.74
CA GLN A 243 6.90 25.03 4.62
C GLN A 243 7.07 23.65 5.23
N ALA A 244 7.57 22.67 4.46
CA ALA A 244 7.85 21.33 4.97
C ALA A 244 8.92 21.35 6.08
N LEU A 245 9.95 22.20 5.92
CA LEU A 245 10.96 22.42 6.95
C LEU A 245 10.33 23.00 8.23
N LYS A 246 9.48 24.02 8.12
CA LYS A 246 8.77 24.59 9.28
C LYS A 246 7.88 23.57 9.99
N VAL A 247 7.14 22.76 9.23
CA VAL A 247 6.35 21.65 9.79
C VAL A 247 7.24 20.69 10.55
N TRP A 248 8.37 20.29 9.96
CA TRP A 248 9.33 19.41 10.61
C TRP A 248 9.93 20.05 11.86
N GLU A 249 10.24 21.35 11.87
CA GLU A 249 10.79 22.07 13.02
C GLU A 249 9.81 22.14 14.21
N GLU A 250 8.52 22.37 13.95
CA GLU A 250 7.46 22.57 14.96
C GLU A 250 6.97 21.27 15.62
N ILE A 251 7.09 20.13 14.93
CA ILE A 251 6.78 18.81 15.49
C ILE A 251 7.76 18.42 16.60
#